data_AF-A0A4Q4D9C2-F1
#
_entry.id   AF-A0A4Q4D9C2-F1
#
_cell.length_a   1.000
_cell.length_b   1.000
_cell.length_c   1.000
_cell.angle_alpha   90.00
_cell.angle_beta   90.00
_cell.angle_gamma   90.00
#
_symmetry.space_group_name_H-M   'P 1'
#
loop_
_entity.id
_entity.type
_entity.pdbx_description
1 polymer ?
#
loop_
_entity_poly.entity_id
_entity_poly.type
_entity_poly.pdbx_seq_one_letter_code
_entity_poly.pdbx_strand_id
1 'polypeptide(L)'
;MPDDDTDEGLGDDREPDAVLPQAPPSPRPRREHRTARANTIQPGHLVCGDCGQGNAPARRFCSRCGSELNEAVVARAPWWHRLRPRRGPRIVSLGAADGTDRGAGPSVAPGERGRKFWVGIKVVAGFMFFVSSFLYASYAPFRNEVNRQVTAVRTGVKDVVESRYSPVRPDGAVAAKSAKGHAPGKAIDMNTATYWSASYDPDDPSADNKVSLTMKFDRVVSLNQLIIHAGAVDEFTDHGRPRRVFLKFTNEKQVMLTLQDTAKPQKFALKNAVGIKTVRITVADVFPSPKGDDVAVSELEFFSLLS
;
A
#
# COMPACT_ATOMS: atom_id res chain seq x y z
N MET A 1 -55.71 102.05 10.14
CA MET A 1 -56.52 102.40 8.96
C MET A 1 -55.81 103.50 8.22
N PRO A 2 -55.50 103.34 6.93
CA PRO A 2 -55.40 102.07 6.16
C PRO A 2 -54.13 102.09 5.25
N ASP A 3 -53.66 101.10 4.50
CA ASP A 3 -53.99 99.71 4.11
C ASP A 3 -52.74 99.20 3.31
N ASP A 4 -52.30 97.95 3.47
CA ASP A 4 -52.38 96.84 2.48
C ASP A 4 -51.48 97.10 1.23
N ASP A 5 -50.56 96.23 0.79
CA ASP A 5 -50.79 94.82 0.49
C ASP A 5 -49.46 94.06 0.19
N THR A 6 -49.36 92.87 0.79
CA THR A 6 -48.87 91.58 0.24
C THR A 6 -47.68 91.48 -0.74
N ASP A 7 -46.64 90.72 -0.36
CA ASP A 7 -46.28 89.51 -1.12
C ASP A 7 -45.77 88.40 -0.19
N GLU A 8 -46.18 87.19 -0.55
CA GLU A 8 -46.14 85.92 0.16
C GLU A 8 -44.71 85.36 0.15
N GLY A 9 -44.20 84.67 1.17
CA GLY A 9 -44.60 83.32 1.53
C GLY A 9 -43.44 82.36 1.20
N LEU A 10 -43.31 81.29 2.00
CA LEU A 10 -42.42 80.14 1.83
C LEU A 10 -41.04 80.24 2.53
N GLY A 11 -41.08 80.17 3.86
CA GLY A 11 -40.04 79.45 4.59
C GLY A 11 -40.02 78.00 4.09
N ASP A 12 -38.84 77.50 3.73
CA ASP A 12 -38.59 76.15 3.26
C ASP A 12 -38.71 75.14 4.42
N ASP A 13 -39.94 74.92 4.90
CA ASP A 13 -40.28 73.83 5.80
C ASP A 13 -40.33 72.52 5.01
N ARG A 14 -39.18 72.08 4.49
CA ARG A 14 -39.02 70.69 4.04
C ARG A 14 -38.78 69.82 5.26
N GLU A 15 -39.88 69.40 5.87
CA GLU A 15 -39.89 68.23 6.75
C GLU A 15 -39.31 67.04 5.95
N PRO A 16 -38.25 66.37 6.42
CA PRO A 16 -37.67 65.27 5.67
C PRO A 16 -38.67 64.13 5.61
N ASP A 17 -39.01 63.69 4.39
CA ASP A 17 -39.88 62.54 4.16
C ASP A 17 -39.45 61.33 5.00
N ALA A 18 -40.43 60.70 5.64
CA ALA A 18 -40.22 59.51 6.45
C ALA A 18 -39.62 58.39 5.60
N VAL A 19 -38.35 58.07 5.84
CA VAL A 19 -37.65 56.97 5.17
C VAL A 19 -38.17 55.65 5.73
N LEU A 20 -38.89 54.88 4.91
CA LEU A 20 -39.29 53.52 5.25
C LEU A 20 -38.05 52.66 5.59
N PRO A 21 -38.11 51.79 6.61
CA PRO A 21 -37.00 50.91 6.95
C PRO A 21 -36.63 50.06 5.73
N GLN A 22 -35.34 50.04 5.40
CA GLN A 22 -34.84 49.29 4.25
C GLN A 22 -35.20 47.81 4.40
N ALA A 23 -35.65 47.20 3.28
CA ALA A 23 -35.97 45.78 3.24
C ALA A 23 -34.79 44.95 3.75
N PRO A 24 -35.03 43.90 4.55
CA PRO A 24 -33.96 43.10 5.12
C PRO A 24 -33.09 42.52 4.00
N PRO A 25 -31.75 42.55 4.15
CA PRO A 25 -30.85 42.06 3.14
C PRO A 25 -31.14 40.58 2.86
N SER A 26 -31.11 40.20 1.58
CA SER A 26 -31.33 38.82 1.16
C SER A 26 -30.36 37.88 1.91
N PRO A 27 -30.80 36.68 2.34
CA PRO A 27 -29.93 35.73 3.01
C PRO A 27 -28.69 35.49 2.16
N ARG A 28 -27.50 35.79 2.71
CA ARG A 28 -26.25 35.45 2.05
C ARG A 28 -26.26 33.94 1.82
N PRO A 29 -25.88 33.44 0.62
CA PRO A 29 -25.78 32.01 0.40
C PRO A 29 -24.89 31.43 1.49
N ARG A 30 -25.45 30.50 2.27
CA ARG A 30 -24.71 29.80 3.32
C ARG A 30 -23.50 29.20 2.62
N ARG A 31 -22.30 29.67 2.96
CA ARG A 31 -21.07 29.00 2.51
C ARG A 31 -21.22 27.57 2.96
N GLU A 32 -21.37 26.65 2.02
CA GLU A 32 -21.28 25.23 2.30
C GLU A 32 -19.95 25.06 3.04
N HIS A 33 -20.03 24.75 4.33
CA HIS A 33 -18.88 24.22 5.05
C HIS A 33 -18.54 22.95 4.29
N ARG A 34 -17.55 23.03 3.39
CA ARG A 34 -17.04 21.92 2.58
C ARG A 34 -16.89 20.73 3.50
N THR A 35 -17.86 19.83 3.43
CA THR A 35 -17.83 18.55 4.10
C THR A 35 -16.60 17.82 3.57
N ALA A 36 -15.80 17.35 4.52
CA ALA A 36 -14.61 16.51 4.37
C ALA A 36 -14.08 16.38 2.93
N ARG A 37 -13.14 17.24 2.53
CA ARG A 37 -12.33 16.95 1.35
C ARG A 37 -11.66 15.60 1.58
N ALA A 38 -12.02 14.62 0.75
CA ALA A 38 -11.37 13.33 0.67
C ALA A 38 -9.85 13.51 0.70
N ASN A 39 -9.18 12.61 1.43
CA ASN A 39 -7.76 12.57 1.73
C ASN A 39 -6.90 12.28 0.48
N THR A 40 -7.13 13.01 -0.61
CA THR A 40 -6.35 12.90 -1.85
C THR A 40 -5.08 13.71 -1.64
N ILE A 41 -4.04 13.02 -1.19
CA ILE A 41 -2.71 13.60 -1.02
C ILE A 41 -2.15 13.91 -2.42
N GLN A 42 -2.00 15.20 -2.73
CA GLN A 42 -1.37 15.63 -3.98
C GLN A 42 0.15 15.70 -3.82
N PRO A 43 0.91 15.55 -4.91
CA PRO A 43 2.34 15.84 -4.89
C PRO A 43 2.61 17.25 -4.34
N GLY A 44 3.55 17.35 -3.39
CA GLY A 44 3.87 18.60 -2.70
C GLY A 44 3.08 18.85 -1.41
N HIS A 45 2.09 18.02 -1.06
CA HIS A 45 1.42 18.13 0.25
C HIS A 45 2.31 17.60 1.39
N LEU A 46 2.18 18.21 2.58
CA LEU A 46 2.77 17.73 3.83
C LEU A 46 1.86 16.67 4.47
N VAL A 47 2.38 15.47 4.67
CA VAL A 47 1.64 14.36 5.29
C VAL A 47 1.88 14.36 6.80
N CYS A 48 0.82 14.53 7.57
CA CYS A 48 0.87 14.50 9.04
C CYS A 48 1.33 13.13 9.56
N GLY A 49 2.32 13.11 10.46
CA GLY A 49 2.85 11.89 11.06
C GLY A 49 1.85 11.15 11.97
N ASP A 50 0.95 11.89 12.64
CA ASP A 50 0.04 11.30 13.63
C ASP A 50 -1.24 10.75 13.01
N CYS A 51 -1.87 11.49 12.10
CA CYS A 51 -3.18 11.12 11.54
C CYS A 51 -3.19 10.84 10.03
N GLY A 52 -2.05 11.01 9.34
CA GLY A 52 -1.92 10.71 7.90
C GLY A 52 -2.67 11.65 6.95
N GLN A 53 -3.15 12.80 7.44
CA GLN A 53 -3.83 13.80 6.61
C GLN A 53 -2.82 14.52 5.70
N GLY A 54 -3.15 14.69 4.41
CA GLY A 54 -2.42 15.57 3.51
C GLY A 54 -2.78 17.04 3.70
N ASN A 55 -1.77 17.89 3.90
CA ASN A 55 -1.91 19.33 4.14
C ASN A 55 -1.19 20.12 3.03
N ALA A 56 -1.64 21.34 2.75
CA ALA A 56 -0.96 22.22 1.80
C ALA A 56 0.50 22.51 2.25
N PRO A 57 1.47 22.67 1.33
CA PRO A 57 2.89 22.83 1.65
C PRO A 57 3.21 24.02 2.57
N ALA A 58 2.39 25.06 2.57
CA ALA A 58 2.60 26.25 3.40
C ALA A 58 2.00 26.15 4.82
N ARG A 59 1.37 25.02 5.21
CA ARG A 59 0.76 24.89 6.55
C ARG A 59 1.77 24.43 7.59
N ARG A 60 1.63 24.99 8.80
CA ARG A 60 2.42 24.63 9.99
C ARG A 60 1.76 23.60 10.90
N PHE A 61 0.43 23.52 10.88
CA PHE A 61 -0.37 22.59 11.71
C PHE A 61 -1.34 21.76 10.86
N CYS A 62 -1.59 20.52 11.30
CA CYS A 62 -2.49 19.58 10.65
C CYS A 62 -3.95 20.08 10.68
N SER A 63 -4.62 20.08 9.53
CA SER A 63 -6.03 20.49 9.42
C SER A 63 -7.04 19.50 10.03
N ARG A 64 -6.59 18.36 10.53
CA ARG A 64 -7.45 17.30 11.09
C ARG A 64 -7.22 17.10 12.58
N CYS A 65 -5.98 16.84 13.01
CA CYS A 65 -5.65 16.55 14.42
C CYS A 65 -4.90 17.68 15.14
N GLY A 66 -4.52 18.76 14.44
CA GLY A 66 -3.87 19.92 15.05
C GLY A 66 -2.37 19.78 15.33
N SER A 67 -1.73 18.64 15.05
CA SER A 67 -0.30 18.46 15.31
C SER A 67 0.61 19.28 14.38
N GLU A 68 1.82 19.56 14.85
CA GLU A 68 2.84 20.31 14.11
C GLU A 68 3.34 19.51 12.90
N LEU A 69 3.53 20.21 11.77
CA LEU A 69 3.94 19.61 10.49
C LEU A 69 5.43 19.83 10.18
N ASN A 70 6.22 20.22 11.18
CA ASN A 70 7.64 20.58 11.03
C ASN A 70 8.46 19.38 10.52
N GLU A 71 8.06 18.18 10.94
CA GLU A 71 8.65 16.90 10.57
C GLU A 71 7.83 16.15 9.49
N ALA A 72 6.79 16.78 8.94
CA ALA A 72 5.89 16.13 7.99
C ALA A 72 6.57 15.83 6.65
N VAL A 73 6.39 14.61 6.16
CA VAL A 73 6.98 14.18 4.88
C VAL A 73 6.23 14.80 3.71
N VAL A 74 6.96 15.37 2.74
CA VAL A 74 6.39 15.89 1.50
C VAL A 74 6.03 14.74 0.55
N ALA A 75 4.78 14.68 0.14
CA ALA A 75 4.29 13.69 -0.82
C ALA A 75 4.99 13.87 -2.18
N ARG A 76 5.71 12.84 -2.64
CA ARG A 76 6.42 12.84 -3.92
C ARG A 76 5.50 12.37 -5.05
N ALA A 77 5.65 12.98 -6.23
CA ALA A 77 5.00 12.45 -7.44
C ALA A 77 5.62 11.09 -7.82
N PRO A 78 4.82 10.12 -8.31
CA PRO A 78 5.35 8.88 -8.86
C PRO A 78 6.31 9.17 -10.02
N TRP A 79 7.44 8.47 -10.08
CA TRP A 79 8.50 8.69 -11.08
C TRP A 79 7.98 8.61 -12.53
N TRP A 80 6.98 7.79 -12.80
CA TRP A 80 6.36 7.63 -14.13
C TRP A 80 5.56 8.86 -14.60
N HIS A 81 5.15 9.77 -13.72
CA HIS A 81 4.54 11.05 -14.12
C HIS A 81 5.54 11.95 -14.86
N ARG A 82 6.84 11.79 -14.63
CA ARG A 82 7.90 12.57 -15.31
C ARG A 82 8.10 12.13 -16.77
N LEU A 83 7.65 10.93 -17.12
CA LEU A 83 7.83 10.33 -18.45
C LEU A 83 6.66 10.58 -19.40
N ARG A 84 5.57 11.19 -18.92
CA ARG A 84 4.44 11.59 -19.79
C ARG A 84 4.78 12.89 -20.51
N PRO A 85 4.73 12.95 -21.85
CA PRO A 85 4.94 14.21 -22.57
C PRO A 85 3.91 15.23 -22.10
N ARG A 86 4.38 16.42 -21.68
CA ARG A 86 3.54 17.51 -21.22
C ARG A 86 2.61 17.92 -22.37
N ARG A 87 1.30 17.68 -22.23
CA ARG A 87 0.31 18.37 -23.06
C ARG A 87 0.34 19.84 -22.64
N GLY A 88 0.86 20.69 -23.53
CA GLY A 88 0.82 22.14 -23.33
C GLY A 88 -0.62 22.62 -23.15
N PRO A 89 -0.84 23.77 -22.49
CA PRO A 89 -2.17 24.32 -22.30
C PRO A 89 -2.85 24.49 -23.67
N ARG A 90 -4.10 24.03 -23.75
CA ARG A 90 -4.95 24.20 -24.93
C ARG A 90 -5.25 25.69 -25.04
N ILE A 91 -4.51 26.40 -25.90
CA ILE A 91 -4.80 27.78 -26.24
C ILE A 91 -6.07 27.74 -27.08
N VAL A 92 -7.22 27.93 -26.44
CA VAL A 92 -8.45 28.26 -27.14
C VAL A 92 -8.34 29.75 -27.43
N SER A 93 -8.00 30.09 -28.67
CA SER A 93 -8.17 31.45 -29.15
C SER A 93 -9.65 31.79 -29.03
N LEU A 94 -9.97 32.69 -28.11
CA LEU A 94 -11.26 33.37 -28.08
C LEU A 94 -11.37 34.14 -29.40
N GLY A 95 -12.12 33.59 -30.34
CA GLY A 95 -12.32 34.19 -31.65
C GLY A 95 -13.05 35.52 -31.49
N ALA A 96 -12.44 36.59 -32.00
CA ALA A 96 -13.19 37.71 -32.52
C ALA A 96 -14.08 37.18 -33.65
N ALA A 97 -15.37 37.48 -33.56
CA ALA A 97 -16.29 37.28 -34.66
C ALA A 97 -15.92 38.26 -35.78
N ASP A 98 -15.60 37.75 -36.96
CA ASP A 98 -16.10 38.29 -38.22
C ASP A 98 -15.80 37.33 -39.37
N GLY A 99 -16.81 37.15 -40.23
CA GLY A 99 -16.94 36.03 -41.14
C GLY A 99 -16.10 36.12 -42.39
N THR A 100 -15.76 34.96 -42.96
CA THR A 100 -16.02 34.59 -44.36
C THR A 100 -15.53 33.16 -44.59
N ASP A 101 -16.42 32.29 -45.04
CA ASP A 101 -16.13 30.94 -45.49
C ASP A 101 -15.20 30.95 -46.71
N ARG A 102 -14.01 30.33 -46.60
CA ARG A 102 -13.33 29.66 -47.73
C ARG A 102 -12.48 28.47 -47.24
N GLY A 103 -12.87 27.26 -47.65
CA GLY A 103 -11.97 26.11 -47.79
C GLY A 103 -11.83 25.20 -46.57
N ALA A 104 -12.84 24.38 -46.28
CA ALA A 104 -12.67 23.18 -45.47
C ALA A 104 -11.89 22.11 -46.26
N GLY A 105 -10.56 22.22 -46.31
CA GLY A 105 -9.70 21.06 -46.57
C GLY A 105 -9.87 20.03 -45.44
N PRO A 106 -9.66 18.72 -45.68
CA PRO A 106 -9.86 17.71 -44.65
C PRO A 106 -8.91 18.01 -43.49
N SER A 107 -9.48 18.44 -42.36
CA SER A 107 -8.77 18.66 -41.12
C SER A 107 -8.35 17.29 -40.59
N VAL A 108 -7.17 16.82 -41.00
CA VAL A 108 -6.54 15.63 -40.42
C VAL A 108 -6.33 15.94 -38.94
N ALA A 109 -7.20 15.36 -38.10
CA ALA A 109 -7.18 15.59 -36.67
C ALA A 109 -5.75 15.43 -36.11
N PRO A 110 -5.22 16.40 -35.34
CA PRO A 110 -3.89 16.29 -34.76
C PRO A 110 -3.85 15.11 -33.79
N GLY A 111 -3.40 13.96 -34.28
CA GLY A 111 -3.45 12.69 -33.55
C GLY A 111 -3.54 11.46 -34.43
N GLU A 112 -3.96 11.58 -35.69
CA GLU A 112 -4.10 10.40 -36.57
C GLU A 112 -2.77 9.72 -36.89
N ARG A 113 -1.69 10.49 -37.10
CA ARG A 113 -0.35 9.92 -37.29
C ARG A 113 0.14 9.17 -36.06
N GLY A 114 -0.09 9.71 -34.86
CA GLY A 114 0.23 9.04 -33.60
C GLY A 114 -0.62 7.79 -33.36
N ARG A 115 -1.91 7.85 -33.69
CA ARG A 115 -2.83 6.71 -33.59
C ARG A 115 -2.45 5.58 -34.55
N LYS A 116 -2.16 5.89 -35.82
CA LYS A 116 -1.71 4.92 -36.82
C LYS A 116 -0.35 4.31 -36.45
N PHE A 117 0.57 5.11 -35.91
CA PHE A 117 1.85 4.62 -35.37
C PHE A 117 1.65 3.65 -34.20
N TRP A 118 0.80 4.00 -33.22
CA TRP A 118 0.49 3.12 -32.09
C TRP A 118 -0.29 1.86 -32.49
N VAL A 119 -1.19 1.94 -33.48
CA VAL A 119 -1.88 0.77 -34.04
C VAL A 119 -0.89 -0.13 -34.76
N GLY A 120 0.01 0.43 -35.56
CA GLY A 120 1.10 -0.32 -36.22
C GLY A 120 1.99 -1.05 -35.21
N ILE A 121 2.41 -0.37 -34.15
CA ILE A 121 3.17 -0.99 -33.05
C ILE A 121 2.42 -2.16 -32.43
N LYS A 122 1.11 -2.02 -32.17
CA LYS A 122 0.30 -3.08 -31.58
C LYS A 122 0.16 -4.29 -32.50
N VAL A 123 -0.01 -4.07 -33.81
CA VAL A 123 -0.08 -5.16 -34.80
C VAL A 123 1.25 -5.90 -34.88
N VAL A 124 2.36 -5.18 -34.97
CA VAL A 124 3.70 -5.80 -35.00
C VAL A 124 4.00 -6.53 -33.69
N ALA A 125 3.69 -5.94 -32.54
CA ALA A 125 3.86 -6.59 -31.24
C ALA A 125 3.00 -7.85 -31.11
N GLY A 126 1.75 -7.81 -31.59
CA GLY A 126 0.86 -8.98 -31.64
C GLY A 126 1.43 -10.08 -32.52
N PHE A 127 1.90 -9.74 -33.72
CA PHE A 127 2.53 -10.71 -34.63
C PHE A 127 3.80 -11.32 -34.00
N MET A 128 4.69 -10.50 -33.44
CA MET A 128 5.88 -10.96 -32.73
C MET A 128 5.53 -11.88 -31.55
N PHE A 129 4.45 -11.60 -30.83
CA PHE A 129 3.95 -12.47 -29.75
C PHE A 129 3.51 -13.83 -30.29
N PHE A 130 2.74 -13.88 -31.38
CA PHE A 130 2.31 -15.13 -31.99
C PHE A 130 3.49 -15.95 -32.52
N VAL A 131 4.44 -15.32 -33.22
CA VAL A 131 5.65 -15.99 -33.71
C VAL A 131 6.49 -16.51 -32.55
N SER A 132 6.71 -15.70 -31.50
CA SER A 132 7.46 -16.13 -30.31
C SER A 132 6.77 -17.29 -29.58
N SER A 133 5.43 -17.26 -29.48
CA SER A 133 4.64 -18.34 -28.89
C SER A 133 4.76 -19.64 -29.70
N PHE A 134 4.67 -19.54 -31.02
CA PHE A 134 4.87 -20.69 -31.92
C PHE A 134 6.29 -21.25 -31.82
N LEU A 135 7.31 -20.41 -31.84
CA LEU A 135 8.71 -20.82 -31.66
C LEU A 135 8.96 -21.46 -30.30
N TYR A 136 8.32 -20.95 -29.24
CA TYR A 136 8.42 -21.54 -27.90
C TYR A 136 7.85 -22.97 -27.87
N ALA A 137 6.70 -23.21 -28.52
CA ALA A 137 6.08 -24.52 -28.58
C ALA A 137 6.82 -25.51 -29.49
N SER A 138 7.36 -25.04 -30.62
CA SER A 138 7.87 -25.90 -31.70
C SER A 138 9.41 -26.02 -31.78
N TYR A 139 10.18 -25.12 -31.15
CA TYR A 139 11.63 -25.06 -31.32
C TYR A 139 12.40 -25.07 -29.98
N ALA A 140 12.98 -26.22 -29.65
CA ALA A 140 13.63 -26.49 -28.36
C ALA A 140 14.76 -25.51 -27.97
N PRO A 141 15.66 -25.08 -28.88
CA PRO A 141 16.70 -24.12 -28.56
C PRO A 141 16.15 -22.75 -28.14
N PHE A 142 15.07 -22.27 -28.78
CA PHE A 142 14.47 -20.98 -28.45
C PHE A 142 13.79 -20.99 -27.08
N ARG A 143 13.02 -22.02 -26.74
CA ARG A 143 12.43 -22.14 -25.39
C ARG A 143 13.49 -22.23 -24.29
N ASN A 144 14.61 -22.89 -24.55
CA ASN A 144 15.70 -23.00 -23.57
C ASN A 144 16.35 -21.63 -23.31
N GLU A 145 16.57 -20.84 -24.35
CA GLU A 145 17.11 -19.48 -24.24
C GLU A 145 16.12 -18.52 -23.55
N VAL A 146 14.84 -18.56 -23.90
CA VAL A 146 13.79 -17.81 -23.21
C VAL A 146 13.73 -18.19 -21.73
N ASN A 147 13.73 -19.49 -21.41
CA ASN A 147 13.72 -19.96 -20.02
C ASN A 147 14.99 -19.55 -19.26
N ARG A 148 16.16 -19.52 -19.92
CA ARG A 148 17.42 -19.03 -19.34
C ARG A 148 17.34 -17.53 -19.01
N GLN A 149 16.83 -16.71 -19.93
CA GLN A 149 16.66 -15.28 -19.70
C GLN A 149 15.59 -14.97 -18.64
N VAL A 150 14.47 -15.68 -18.64
CA VAL A 150 13.42 -15.56 -17.60
C VAL A 150 13.98 -15.95 -16.23
N THR A 151 14.79 -17.00 -16.16
CA THR A 151 15.44 -17.41 -14.92
C THR A 151 16.45 -16.34 -14.48
N ALA A 152 17.29 -15.82 -15.38
CA ALA A 152 18.26 -14.76 -15.07
C ALA A 152 17.60 -13.46 -14.58
N VAL A 153 16.49 -13.03 -15.19
CA VAL A 153 15.71 -11.87 -14.74
C VAL A 153 15.07 -12.14 -13.38
N ARG A 154 14.51 -13.34 -13.17
CA ARG A 154 13.92 -13.73 -11.89
C ARG A 154 14.96 -13.78 -10.76
N THR A 155 16.15 -14.31 -11.04
CA THR A 155 17.26 -14.37 -10.09
C THR A 155 17.80 -12.97 -9.81
N GLY A 156 18.02 -12.13 -10.83
CA GLY A 156 18.47 -10.74 -10.62
C GLY A 156 17.49 -9.89 -9.80
N VAL A 157 16.18 -10.08 -9.97
CA VAL A 157 15.16 -9.41 -9.11
C VAL A 157 15.19 -9.97 -7.69
N LYS A 158 15.39 -11.27 -7.50
CA LYS A 158 15.55 -11.87 -6.17
C LYS A 158 16.82 -11.38 -5.49
N ASP A 159 17.94 -11.32 -6.17
CA ASP A 159 19.24 -10.91 -5.62
C ASP A 159 19.23 -9.45 -5.18
N VAL A 160 18.58 -8.55 -5.94
CA VAL A 160 18.44 -7.13 -5.56
C VAL A 160 17.51 -6.95 -4.35
N VAL A 161 16.50 -7.81 -4.19
CA VAL A 161 15.59 -7.79 -3.03
C VAL A 161 16.27 -8.42 -1.82
N GLU A 162 16.93 -9.57 -1.96
CA GLU A 162 17.66 -10.28 -0.90
C GLU A 162 18.89 -9.50 -0.43
N SER A 163 19.57 -8.77 -1.32
CA SER A 163 20.65 -7.83 -0.99
C SER A 163 20.26 -6.75 0.02
N ARG A 164 18.97 -6.46 0.20
CA ARG A 164 18.48 -5.45 1.15
C ARG A 164 18.18 -6.02 2.52
N TYR A 165 18.27 -7.34 2.73
CA TYR A 165 17.91 -7.98 3.98
C TYR A 165 19.14 -8.53 4.71
N SER A 166 19.21 -8.30 6.02
CA SER A 166 20.19 -8.90 6.91
C SER A 166 19.50 -9.92 7.81
N PRO A 167 20.05 -11.14 7.96
CA PRO A 167 19.48 -12.14 8.87
C PRO A 167 19.56 -11.69 10.32
N VAL A 168 18.48 -11.89 11.07
CA VAL A 168 18.37 -11.60 12.49
C VAL A 168 18.11 -12.91 13.21
N ARG A 169 19.10 -13.39 13.97
CA ARG A 169 18.99 -14.66 14.68
C ARG A 169 18.36 -14.49 16.06
N PRO A 170 17.36 -15.30 16.42
CA PRO A 170 16.96 -15.45 17.80
C PRO A 170 18.12 -16.04 18.64
N ASP A 171 18.20 -15.62 19.89
CA ASP A 171 19.12 -16.17 20.91
C ASP A 171 18.58 -17.49 21.50
N GLY A 172 17.27 -17.68 21.46
CA GLY A 172 16.65 -18.94 21.87
C GLY A 172 15.16 -19.01 21.57
N ALA A 173 14.62 -20.22 21.72
CA ALA A 173 13.20 -20.52 21.54
C ALA A 173 12.66 -21.32 22.73
N VAL A 174 11.42 -21.03 23.11
CA VAL A 174 10.68 -21.77 24.14
C VAL A 174 9.28 -22.10 23.63
N ALA A 175 8.78 -23.29 23.95
CA ALA A 175 7.42 -23.71 23.63
C ALA A 175 6.77 -24.33 24.87
N ALA A 176 5.43 -24.28 24.92
CA ALA A 176 4.68 -24.94 26.00
C ALA A 176 4.71 -26.48 25.86
N LYS A 177 4.74 -26.98 24.62
CA LYS A 177 4.77 -28.39 24.28
C LYS A 177 5.87 -28.67 23.26
N SER A 178 6.51 -29.83 23.36
CA SER A 178 7.45 -30.32 22.37
C SER A 178 7.49 -31.84 22.39
N ALA A 179 7.51 -32.48 21.22
CA ALA A 179 7.74 -33.92 21.13
C ALA A 179 9.18 -34.26 21.53
N LYS A 180 9.40 -35.48 22.02
CA LYS A 180 10.73 -35.96 22.42
C LYS A 180 11.67 -35.92 21.21
N GLY A 181 12.82 -35.24 21.35
CA GLY A 181 13.80 -35.08 20.27
C GLY A 181 13.56 -33.87 19.34
N HIS A 182 12.38 -33.25 19.40
CA HIS A 182 11.97 -32.15 18.53
C HIS A 182 11.77 -30.86 19.33
N ALA A 183 12.84 -30.45 20.02
CA ALA A 183 12.83 -29.31 20.94
C ALA A 183 12.63 -27.96 20.19
N PRO A 184 12.17 -26.90 20.88
CA PRO A 184 11.89 -25.59 20.27
C PRO A 184 13.05 -24.97 19.49
N GLY A 185 14.28 -25.20 19.94
CA GLY A 185 15.49 -24.70 19.29
C GLY A 185 15.71 -25.26 17.88
N LYS A 186 15.10 -26.40 17.56
CA LYS A 186 15.19 -27.03 16.23
C LYS A 186 14.49 -26.27 15.12
N ALA A 187 13.64 -25.30 15.46
CA ALA A 187 13.03 -24.42 14.47
C ALA A 187 13.87 -23.16 14.17
N ILE A 188 15.04 -23.00 14.79
CA ILE A 188 15.90 -21.80 14.65
C ILE A 188 17.39 -22.17 14.57
N ASP A 189 17.72 -23.44 14.33
CA ASP A 189 19.11 -23.94 14.33
C ASP A 189 19.77 -23.92 12.94
N MET A 190 19.09 -23.32 11.96
CA MET A 190 19.51 -23.24 10.55
C MET A 190 19.64 -24.61 9.87
N ASN A 191 19.01 -25.63 10.40
CA ASN A 191 19.05 -26.97 9.85
C ASN A 191 17.65 -27.44 9.50
N THR A 192 17.29 -27.31 8.22
CA THR A 192 15.96 -27.69 7.73
C THR A 192 15.69 -29.20 7.79
N ALA A 193 16.70 -30.04 8.06
CA ALA A 193 16.52 -31.48 8.31
C ALA A 193 16.05 -31.77 9.74
N THR A 194 16.21 -30.83 10.67
CA THR A 194 15.63 -30.92 12.00
C THR A 194 14.35 -30.08 12.10
N TYR A 195 13.56 -30.34 13.13
CA TYR A 195 12.29 -29.65 13.33
C TYR A 195 11.87 -29.63 14.80
N TRP A 196 11.11 -28.61 15.15
CA TRP A 196 10.27 -28.61 16.34
C TRP A 196 8.92 -29.22 16.00
N SER A 197 8.36 -30.02 16.89
CA SER A 197 6.98 -30.48 16.79
C SER A 197 6.27 -30.48 18.13
N ALA A 198 4.95 -30.35 18.10
CA ALA A 198 4.09 -30.37 19.27
C ALA A 198 2.75 -31.03 18.94
N SER A 199 2.15 -31.74 19.90
CA SER A 199 0.81 -32.31 19.72
C SER A 199 -0.20 -31.20 19.43
N TYR A 200 -1.12 -31.45 18.52
CA TYR A 200 -2.15 -30.53 18.08
C TYR A 200 -3.48 -31.27 17.96
N ASP A 201 -4.39 -31.00 18.88
CA ASP A 201 -5.75 -31.53 18.80
C ASP A 201 -6.70 -30.43 18.28
N PRO A 202 -7.25 -30.52 17.05
CA PRO A 202 -8.17 -29.49 16.56
C PRO A 202 -9.49 -29.44 17.35
N ASP A 203 -9.85 -30.49 18.08
CA ASP A 203 -11.11 -30.62 18.80
C ASP A 203 -11.01 -30.17 20.27
N ASP A 204 -9.80 -29.90 20.78
CA ASP A 204 -9.57 -29.32 22.11
C ASP A 204 -9.28 -27.80 22.05
N PRO A 205 -10.25 -26.92 22.37
CA PRO A 205 -10.04 -25.47 22.36
C PRO A 205 -9.30 -24.94 23.60
N SER A 206 -8.85 -25.81 24.53
CA SER A 206 -8.20 -25.39 25.78
C SER A 206 -6.96 -24.52 25.52
N ALA A 207 -6.68 -23.62 26.47
CA ALA A 207 -5.46 -22.81 26.41
C ALA A 207 -4.20 -23.70 26.44
N ASP A 208 -4.29 -24.85 27.10
CA ASP A 208 -3.22 -25.84 27.20
C ASP A 208 -2.96 -26.54 25.86
N ASN A 209 -3.95 -26.61 24.97
CA ASN A 209 -3.78 -27.13 23.62
C ASN A 209 -3.22 -26.12 22.61
N LYS A 210 -3.03 -24.85 22.99
CA LYS A 210 -2.43 -23.85 22.09
C LYS A 210 -0.97 -24.17 21.80
N VAL A 211 -0.73 -24.66 20.59
CA VAL A 211 0.61 -24.86 20.06
C VAL A 211 1.26 -23.51 19.81
N SER A 212 2.26 -23.17 20.63
CA SER A 212 2.96 -21.90 20.53
C SER A 212 4.46 -22.02 20.76
N LEU A 213 5.20 -21.23 19.99
CA LEU A 213 6.66 -21.13 19.99
C LEU A 213 7.02 -19.66 20.17
N THR A 214 7.81 -19.35 21.20
CA THR A 214 8.27 -17.99 21.50
C THR A 214 9.77 -17.90 21.27
N MET A 215 10.16 -17.09 20.29
CA MET A 215 11.55 -16.76 19.99
C MET A 215 11.94 -15.50 20.75
N LYS A 216 13.15 -15.50 21.30
CA LYS A 216 13.75 -14.38 22.05
C LYS A 216 14.96 -13.86 21.30
N PHE A 217 15.12 -12.55 21.25
CA PHE A 217 16.29 -11.86 20.71
C PHE A 217 17.10 -11.25 21.86
N ASP A 218 18.42 -11.34 21.77
CA ASP A 218 19.38 -10.77 22.74
C ASP A 218 19.32 -9.24 22.82
N ARG A 219 18.91 -8.62 21.71
CA ARG A 219 18.79 -7.17 21.53
C ARG A 219 17.40 -6.77 21.03
N VAL A 220 17.13 -5.47 21.08
CA VAL A 220 15.95 -4.89 20.43
C VAL A 220 16.16 -4.94 18.92
N VAL A 221 15.22 -5.52 18.19
CA VAL A 221 15.32 -5.71 16.73
C VAL A 221 14.09 -5.14 16.01
N SER A 222 14.27 -4.89 14.71
CA SER A 222 13.17 -4.64 13.79
C SER A 222 13.18 -5.68 12.68
N LEU A 223 12.07 -6.39 12.50
CA LEU A 223 11.94 -7.47 11.52
C LEU A 223 11.04 -7.02 10.38
N ASN A 224 11.44 -7.38 9.17
CA ASN A 224 10.77 -6.99 7.93
C ASN A 224 10.34 -8.21 7.11
N GLN A 225 10.96 -9.37 7.33
CA GLN A 225 10.60 -10.61 6.67
C GLN A 225 10.77 -11.81 7.62
N LEU A 226 9.90 -12.79 7.43
CA LEU A 226 10.00 -14.13 8.00
C LEU A 226 9.98 -15.14 6.85
N ILE A 227 10.88 -16.10 6.88
CA ILE A 227 10.81 -17.31 6.06
C ILE A 227 10.42 -18.46 6.97
N ILE A 228 9.40 -19.23 6.57
CA ILE A 228 8.92 -20.41 7.31
C ILE A 228 9.13 -21.65 6.44
N HIS A 229 9.78 -22.65 7.02
CA HIS A 229 9.79 -24.03 6.54
C HIS A 229 8.79 -24.84 7.37
N ALA A 230 7.62 -25.10 6.79
CA ALA A 230 6.53 -25.81 7.46
C ALA A 230 6.72 -27.33 7.39
N GLY A 231 6.26 -28.04 8.42
CA GLY A 231 6.41 -29.49 8.53
C GLY A 231 7.84 -29.91 8.86
N ALA A 232 8.07 -31.23 8.84
CA ALA A 232 9.40 -31.82 8.77
C ALA A 232 9.75 -32.04 7.30
N VAL A 233 10.83 -31.44 6.78
CA VAL A 233 11.06 -31.42 5.32
C VAL A 233 11.14 -32.81 4.69
N ASP A 234 11.87 -33.75 5.30
CA ASP A 234 12.04 -35.11 4.76
C ASP A 234 10.82 -36.02 5.03
N GLU A 235 9.97 -35.63 5.99
CA GLU A 235 8.80 -36.36 6.47
C GLU A 235 7.55 -35.49 6.34
N PHE A 236 7.47 -34.71 5.26
CA PHE A 236 6.52 -33.59 5.14
C PHE A 236 5.07 -34.02 5.31
N THR A 237 4.69 -35.18 4.79
CA THR A 237 3.33 -35.71 4.91
C THR A 237 3.03 -36.37 6.24
N ASP A 238 4.05 -36.70 7.03
CA ASP A 238 3.92 -37.55 8.22
C ASP A 238 3.51 -36.74 9.45
N HIS A 239 3.82 -35.44 9.47
CA HIS A 239 3.49 -34.50 10.55
C HIS A 239 2.54 -33.41 10.10
N GLY A 240 1.63 -32.92 10.94
CA GLY A 240 0.83 -31.74 10.62
C GLY A 240 1.68 -30.52 10.20
N ARG A 241 1.15 -29.67 9.34
CA ARG A 241 1.83 -28.44 8.89
C ARG A 241 0.99 -27.21 9.22
N PRO A 242 1.58 -26.12 9.72
CA PRO A 242 0.80 -24.92 10.02
C PRO A 242 0.10 -24.39 8.77
N ARG A 243 -1.22 -24.16 8.86
CA ARG A 243 -2.02 -23.49 7.83
C ARG A 243 -2.22 -22.01 8.15
N ARG A 244 -2.54 -21.70 9.40
CA ARG A 244 -2.66 -20.32 9.89
C ARG A 244 -1.88 -20.16 11.18
N VAL A 245 -1.11 -19.09 11.26
CA VAL A 245 -0.36 -18.73 12.46
C VAL A 245 -0.58 -17.28 12.83
N PHE A 246 -0.64 -17.00 14.13
CA PHE A 246 -0.61 -15.65 14.67
C PHE A 246 0.77 -15.36 15.25
N LEU A 247 1.38 -14.29 14.79
CA LEU A 247 2.58 -13.74 15.39
C LEU A 247 2.17 -12.61 16.31
N LYS A 248 2.51 -12.71 17.59
CA LYS A 248 2.40 -11.63 18.57
C LYS A 248 3.79 -11.15 18.95
N PHE A 249 4.00 -9.84 18.90
CA PHE A 249 5.27 -9.21 19.22
C PHE A 249 5.26 -8.65 20.65
N THR A 250 6.43 -8.31 21.19
CA THR A 250 6.56 -7.65 22.51
C THR A 250 5.80 -6.33 22.60
N ASN A 251 5.60 -5.63 21.48
CA ASN A 251 4.85 -4.37 21.41
C ASN A 251 3.33 -4.57 21.32
N GLU A 252 2.85 -5.77 21.66
CA GLU A 252 1.44 -6.22 21.62
C GLU A 252 0.79 -6.25 20.23
N LYS A 253 1.46 -5.75 19.19
CA LYS A 253 0.97 -5.86 17.82
C LYS A 253 1.05 -7.30 17.35
N GLN A 254 0.16 -7.63 16.42
CA GLN A 254 0.07 -8.97 15.87
C GLN A 254 -0.11 -8.97 14.35
N VAL A 255 0.27 -10.08 13.73
CA VAL A 255 0.01 -10.36 12.31
C VAL A 255 -0.43 -11.82 12.16
N MET A 256 -1.44 -12.04 11.33
CA MET A 256 -1.86 -13.37 10.93
C MET A 256 -1.19 -13.73 9.60
N LEU A 257 -0.57 -14.90 9.53
CA LEU A 257 -0.03 -15.46 8.30
C LEU A 257 -0.84 -16.68 7.90
N THR A 258 -1.04 -16.85 6.59
CA THR A 258 -1.67 -18.04 6.01
C THR A 258 -0.66 -18.70 5.10
N LEU A 259 -0.34 -19.95 5.39
CA LEU A 259 0.64 -20.75 4.68
C LEU A 259 -0.05 -21.61 3.63
N GLN A 260 0.70 -21.93 2.57
CA GLN A 260 0.34 -22.94 1.60
C GLN A 260 0.85 -24.31 2.07
N ASP A 261 0.17 -25.38 1.66
CA ASP A 261 0.60 -26.74 1.96
C ASP A 261 1.74 -27.16 1.01
N THR A 262 2.97 -26.79 1.37
CA THR A 262 4.17 -27.09 0.58
C THR A 262 5.41 -27.17 1.46
N ALA A 263 6.31 -28.11 1.13
CA ALA A 263 7.62 -28.25 1.75
C ALA A 263 8.61 -27.13 1.37
N LYS A 264 8.25 -26.27 0.40
CA LYS A 264 9.12 -25.17 -0.03
C LYS A 264 9.12 -24.04 1.00
N PRO A 265 10.23 -23.30 1.16
CA PRO A 265 10.28 -22.11 2.00
C PRO A 265 9.24 -21.07 1.56
N GLN A 266 8.53 -20.51 2.52
CA GLN A 266 7.53 -19.47 2.28
C GLN A 266 7.96 -18.16 2.94
N LYS A 267 8.00 -17.09 2.15
CA LYS A 267 8.45 -15.75 2.60
C LYS A 267 7.25 -14.87 2.91
N PHE A 268 7.26 -14.24 4.07
CA PHE A 268 6.21 -13.33 4.54
C PHE A 268 6.81 -11.99 4.92
N ALA A 269 6.22 -10.91 4.40
CA ALA A 269 6.56 -9.57 4.85
C ALA A 269 5.99 -9.34 6.26
N LEU A 270 6.85 -8.97 7.19
CA LEU A 270 6.44 -8.62 8.54
C LEU A 270 6.18 -7.12 8.63
N LYS A 271 4.98 -6.78 9.09
CA LYS A 271 4.60 -5.41 9.48
C LYS A 271 4.59 -5.36 11.00
N ASN A 272 4.76 -4.17 11.56
CA ASN A 272 4.61 -3.91 13.01
C ASN A 272 5.64 -4.58 13.94
N ALA A 273 6.63 -5.30 13.40
CA ALA A 273 7.70 -5.93 14.16
C ALA A 273 8.89 -4.97 14.38
N VAL A 274 8.62 -3.77 14.90
CA VAL A 274 9.64 -2.72 15.15
C VAL A 274 9.84 -2.54 16.64
N GLY A 275 11.10 -2.53 17.08
CA GLY A 275 11.45 -2.31 18.49
C GLY A 275 11.06 -3.47 19.40
N ILE A 276 11.25 -4.71 18.95
CA ILE A 276 10.76 -5.92 19.64
C ILE A 276 11.92 -6.76 20.18
N LYS A 277 11.66 -7.58 21.21
CA LYS A 277 12.60 -8.57 21.75
C LYS A 277 12.09 -10.00 21.67
N THR A 278 10.80 -10.18 21.41
CA THR A 278 10.16 -11.48 21.35
C THR A 278 9.16 -11.54 20.20
N VAL A 279 9.08 -12.71 19.59
CA VAL A 279 8.03 -13.08 18.64
C VAL A 279 7.42 -14.37 19.16
N ARG A 280 6.12 -14.36 19.47
CA ARG A 280 5.36 -15.57 19.77
C ARG A 280 4.56 -15.97 18.55
N ILE A 281 4.87 -17.13 17.98
CA ILE A 281 4.07 -17.78 16.95
C ILE A 281 3.08 -18.71 17.66
N THR A 282 1.80 -18.56 17.36
CA THR A 282 0.74 -19.47 17.78
C THR A 282 0.14 -20.11 16.55
N VAL A 283 0.12 -21.44 16.50
CA VAL A 283 -0.55 -22.19 15.43
C VAL A 283 -2.06 -22.16 15.70
N ALA A 284 -2.81 -21.63 14.75
CA ALA A 284 -4.27 -21.49 14.84
C ALA A 284 -5.02 -22.54 14.04
N ASP A 285 -4.36 -23.12 13.03
CA ASP A 285 -4.94 -24.05 12.07
C ASP A 285 -3.82 -24.85 11.42
N VAL A 286 -4.11 -26.10 11.05
CA VAL A 286 -3.13 -27.09 10.59
C VAL A 286 -3.67 -27.80 9.36
N PHE A 287 -2.81 -28.03 8.36
CA PHE A 287 -3.04 -29.05 7.35
C PHE A 287 -2.80 -30.42 8.02
N PRO A 288 -3.82 -31.27 8.17
CA PRO A 288 -3.75 -32.48 8.99
C PRO A 288 -2.90 -33.57 8.33
N SER A 289 -2.25 -34.40 9.13
CA SER A 289 -1.49 -35.57 8.66
C SER A 289 -2.34 -36.84 8.86
N PRO A 290 -2.29 -37.81 7.93
CA PRO A 290 -2.90 -39.10 8.16
C PRO A 290 -2.11 -39.98 9.16
N LYS A 291 -0.84 -39.63 9.46
CA LYS A 291 0.06 -40.44 10.30
C LYS A 291 0.29 -39.86 11.70
N GLY A 292 -0.07 -38.60 11.93
CA GLY A 292 0.23 -37.89 13.18
C GLY A 292 -0.80 -36.83 13.50
N ASP A 293 -1.01 -36.62 14.79
CA ASP A 293 -1.83 -35.58 15.42
C ASP A 293 -0.96 -34.42 15.93
N ASP A 294 0.25 -34.28 15.42
CA ASP A 294 1.16 -33.21 15.78
C ASP A 294 1.25 -32.15 14.68
N VAL A 295 1.93 -31.05 14.97
CA VAL A 295 2.32 -30.05 13.99
C VAL A 295 3.82 -29.80 14.09
N ALA A 296 4.49 -29.76 12.93
CA ALA A 296 5.93 -29.57 12.83
C ALA A 296 6.31 -28.27 12.10
N VAL A 297 7.45 -27.70 12.51
CA VAL A 297 8.11 -26.56 11.85
C VAL A 297 9.60 -26.84 11.83
N SER A 298 10.17 -26.94 10.63
CA SER A 298 11.61 -27.17 10.44
C SER A 298 12.45 -25.94 10.70
N GLU A 299 12.05 -24.76 10.22
CA GLU A 299 12.91 -23.57 10.32
C GLU A 299 12.11 -22.27 10.26
N LEU A 300 12.56 -21.28 11.02
CA LEU A 300 12.04 -19.91 11.10
C LEU A 300 13.20 -18.92 10.99
N GLU A 301 13.30 -18.26 9.84
CA GLU A 301 14.36 -17.29 9.58
C GLU A 301 13.80 -15.86 9.56
N PHE A 302 14.36 -14.99 10.38
CA PHE A 302 13.95 -13.60 10.48
C PHE A 302 14.97 -12.69 9.81
N PHE A 303 14.47 -11.62 9.18
CA PHE A 303 15.33 -10.66 8.48
C PHE A 303 14.89 -9.23 8.76
N SER A 304 15.87 -8.33 8.89
CA SER A 304 15.67 -6.88 8.91
C SER A 304 16.10 -6.29 7.58
N LEU A 305 15.55 -5.14 7.21
CA LEU A 305 16.13 -4.34 6.13
C LEU A 305 17.50 -3.80 6.57
N LEU A 306 18.48 -3.83 5.67
CA LEU A 306 19.72 -3.09 5.79
C LEU A 306 19.37 -1.60 5.75
N SER A 307 19.65 -0.91 6.86
CA SER A 307 19.59 0.54 6.97
C SER A 307 20.71 1.20 6.19
#